data_AF-A0AAV0WHS0-F1
#
_entry.id   AF-A0AAV0WHS0-F1
#
_cell.length_a   1.000
_cell.length_b   1.000
_cell.length_c   1.000
_cell.angle_alpha   90.00
_cell.angle_beta   90.00
_cell.angle_gamma   90.00
#
_symmetry.space_group_name_H-M   'P 1'
#
loop_
_entity.id
_entity.type
_entity.pdbx_description
1 polymer ?
#
loop_
_entity_poly.entity_id
_entity_poly.type
_entity_poly.pdbx_seq_one_letter_code
_entity_poly.pdbx_strand_id
1 'polypeptide(L)'
;MARNIYNFLKSSSKRQSELKEFQSFLNLEPHKILHPSQTRWLSLAAVVDRILEQWDGLKLYFTDTYLSQRLLVTEQIYHGLNDMFMQLGYLFLSWALPLFTRFNSYFQTKHVVINELHEKITGLYTEILLCFLKRSYVLKTKFNLINPISEEHQLIDSEMYLGVQVANHIDHLQICRDNIRKKDFYQR
;
A
#
# COMPACT_ATOMS: atom_id res chain seq x y z
N MET A 1 3.61 10.50 3.31
CA MET A 1 5.01 10.19 2.92
C MET A 1 5.26 10.34 1.41
N ALA A 2 4.60 9.58 0.52
CA ALA A 2 4.80 9.64 -0.94
C ALA A 2 4.87 11.06 -1.54
N ARG A 3 3.94 11.95 -1.17
CA ARG A 3 3.91 13.34 -1.63
C ARG A 3 5.15 14.15 -1.21
N ASN A 4 5.65 13.92 0.00
CA ASN A 4 6.84 14.60 0.51
C ASN A 4 8.08 14.14 -0.25
N ILE A 5 8.23 12.82 -0.48
CA ILE A 5 9.31 12.25 -1.30
C ILE A 5 9.30 12.86 -2.70
N TYR A 6 8.14 12.83 -3.38
CA TYR A 6 8.03 13.39 -4.72
C TYR A 6 8.36 14.89 -4.75
N ASN A 7 7.79 15.70 -3.85
CA ASN A 7 8.03 17.15 -3.82
C ASN A 7 9.50 17.49 -3.53
N PHE A 8 10.17 16.70 -2.68
CA PHE A 8 11.57 16.89 -2.34
C PHE A 8 12.49 16.66 -3.55
N LEU A 9 12.21 15.63 -4.36
CA LEU A 9 13.01 15.24 -5.51
C LEU A 9 12.66 16.03 -6.78
N LYS A 10 11.38 16.34 -7.01
CA LYS A 10 10.90 17.00 -8.24
C LYS A 10 11.59 18.34 -8.51
N SER A 11 11.85 19.12 -7.46
CA SER A 11 12.34 20.49 -7.55
C SER A 11 13.84 20.63 -7.83
N SER A 12 14.60 19.53 -7.86
CA SER A 12 16.05 19.58 -8.01
C SER A 12 16.57 18.47 -8.93
N SER A 13 17.20 18.88 -10.04
CA SER A 13 17.93 17.97 -10.93
C SER A 13 19.11 17.31 -10.23
N LYS A 14 19.79 18.05 -9.33
CA LYS A 14 20.86 17.53 -8.47
C LYS A 14 20.37 16.37 -7.62
N ARG A 15 19.29 16.55 -6.85
CA ARG A 15 18.70 15.48 -6.01
C ARG A 15 18.26 14.25 -6.81
N GLN A 16 17.74 14.46 -8.02
CA GLN A 16 17.40 13.35 -8.92
C GLN A 16 18.63 12.60 -9.42
N SER A 17 19.74 13.31 -9.66
CA SER A 17 21.01 12.68 -10.05
C SER A 17 21.60 11.90 -8.88
N GLU A 18 21.64 12.48 -7.68
CA GLU A 18 22.14 11.83 -6.47
C GLU A 18 21.33 10.57 -6.16
N LEU A 19 19.99 10.61 -6.21
CA LEU A 19 19.17 9.41 -6.03
C LEU A 19 19.53 8.28 -7.02
N LYS A 20 19.87 8.60 -8.28
CA LYS A 20 20.28 7.59 -9.25
C LYS A 20 21.58 6.89 -8.88
N GLU A 21 22.49 7.58 -8.19
CA GLU A 21 23.73 6.97 -7.69
C GLU A 21 23.42 5.90 -6.65
N PHE A 22 22.48 6.15 -5.73
CA PHE A 22 22.00 5.15 -4.77
C PHE A 22 21.25 4.00 -5.45
N GLN A 23 20.44 4.30 -6.47
CA GLN A 23 19.76 3.27 -7.28
C GLN A 23 20.79 2.35 -7.94
N SER A 24 21.79 2.93 -8.61
CA SER A 24 22.87 2.18 -9.25
C SER A 24 23.69 1.37 -8.24
N PHE A 25 23.98 1.93 -7.07
CA PHE A 25 24.73 1.24 -6.01
C PHE A 25 24.00 -0.01 -5.50
N LEU A 26 22.66 0.03 -5.44
CA LEU A 26 21.83 -1.10 -5.03
C LEU A 26 21.39 -2.02 -6.19
N ASN A 27 21.87 -1.77 -7.42
CA ASN A 27 21.41 -2.47 -8.63
C ASN A 27 19.88 -2.38 -8.84
N LEU A 28 19.27 -1.25 -8.47
CA LEU A 28 17.87 -0.94 -8.75
C LEU A 28 17.76 -0.27 -10.12
N GLU A 29 16.68 -0.57 -10.84
CA GLU A 29 16.38 0.14 -12.09
C GLU A 29 16.22 1.65 -11.84
N PRO A 30 16.89 2.51 -12.61
CA PRO A 30 16.95 3.94 -12.35
C PRO A 30 15.62 4.60 -12.72
N HIS A 31 14.82 4.86 -11.70
CA HIS A 31 13.43 5.22 -11.86
C HIS A 31 13.08 6.51 -11.12
N LYS A 32 12.35 7.40 -11.81
CA LYS A 32 11.79 8.59 -11.16
C LYS A 32 10.63 8.19 -10.26
N ILE A 33 10.50 8.90 -9.13
CA ILE A 33 9.34 8.78 -8.25
C ILE A 33 8.12 9.43 -8.92
N LEU A 34 7.00 8.72 -8.90
CA LEU A 34 5.76 9.15 -9.52
C LEU A 34 5.02 10.17 -8.64
N HIS A 35 4.30 11.09 -9.28
CA HIS A 35 3.46 12.05 -8.58
C HIS A 35 2.19 11.36 -8.03
N PRO A 36 1.91 11.43 -6.72
CA PRO A 36 0.64 10.95 -6.17
C PRO A 36 -0.50 11.88 -6.61
N SER A 37 -1.31 11.44 -7.57
CA SER A 37 -2.54 12.15 -7.94
C SER A 37 -3.57 12.03 -6.83
N GLN A 38 -4.23 13.14 -6.48
CA GLN A 38 -5.27 13.15 -5.45
C GLN A 38 -6.58 12.47 -5.89
N THR A 39 -6.89 12.50 -7.19
CA THR A 39 -8.23 12.11 -7.72
C THR A 39 -8.21 10.87 -8.61
N ARG A 40 -7.04 10.27 -8.84
CA ARG A 40 -6.90 9.12 -9.76
C ARG A 40 -6.37 7.89 -9.03
N TRP A 41 -7.29 7.04 -8.57
CA TRP A 41 -6.96 5.81 -7.82
C TRP A 41 -6.08 4.84 -8.63
N LEU A 42 -6.27 4.78 -9.95
CA LEU A 42 -5.40 4.03 -10.86
C LEU A 42 -3.92 4.45 -10.77
N SER A 43 -3.66 5.74 -10.61
CA SER A 43 -2.28 6.24 -10.49
C SER A 43 -1.68 6.00 -9.10
N LEU A 44 -2.52 5.80 -8.07
CA LEU A 44 -2.04 5.55 -6.71
C LEU A 44 -1.35 4.18 -6.60
N ALA A 45 -1.89 3.14 -7.26
CA ALA A 45 -1.26 1.83 -7.29
C ALA A 45 0.17 1.91 -7.84
N ALA A 46 0.35 2.55 -9.01
CA ALA A 46 1.67 2.75 -9.60
C ALA A 46 2.63 3.54 -8.71
N VAL A 47 2.13 4.53 -7.95
CA VAL A 47 2.96 5.31 -7.00
C VAL A 47 3.40 4.46 -5.82
N VAL A 48 2.50 3.65 -5.26
CA VAL A 48 2.82 2.73 -4.15
C VAL A 48 3.85 1.71 -4.60
N ASP A 49 3.63 1.07 -5.75
CA ASP A 49 4.56 0.08 -6.31
C ASP A 49 5.93 0.70 -6.61
N ARG A 50 5.96 1.92 -7.18
CA ARG A 50 7.22 2.65 -7.41
C ARG A 50 7.97 2.98 -6.13
N ILE A 51 7.27 3.28 -5.04
CA ILE A 51 7.91 3.57 -3.75
C ILE A 51 8.46 2.29 -3.12
N LEU A 52 7.73 1.17 -3.20
CA LEU A 52 8.20 -0.13 -2.71
C LEU A 52 9.41 -0.63 -3.50
N GLU A 53 9.34 -0.53 -4.83
CA GLU A 53 10.43 -0.88 -5.74
C GLU A 53 11.71 -0.10 -5.43
N GLN A 54 11.57 1.16 -5.01
CA GLN A 54 12.68 2.06 -4.72
C GLN A 54 12.95 2.22 -3.22
N TRP A 55 12.35 1.36 -2.37
CA TRP A 55 12.31 1.57 -0.93
C TRP A 55 13.71 1.67 -0.31
N ASP A 56 14.59 0.72 -0.62
CA ASP A 56 15.95 0.68 -0.06
C ASP A 56 16.82 1.82 -0.60
N GLY A 57 16.68 2.16 -1.89
CA GLY A 57 17.38 3.30 -2.49
C GLY A 57 16.96 4.62 -1.87
N LEU A 58 15.66 4.81 -1.66
CA LEU A 58 15.11 5.96 -0.94
C LEU A 58 15.60 5.97 0.51
N LYS A 59 15.60 4.83 1.20
CA LYS A 59 16.03 4.72 2.59
C LYS A 59 17.49 5.15 2.75
N LEU A 60 18.39 4.66 1.90
CA LEU A 60 19.81 5.06 1.92
C LEU A 60 19.97 6.55 1.59
N TYR A 61 19.36 7.02 0.49
CA TYR A 61 19.44 8.43 0.08
C TYR A 61 18.95 9.38 1.18
N PHE A 62 17.81 9.09 1.82
CA PHE A 62 17.27 9.94 2.87
C PHE A 62 18.00 9.78 4.21
N THR A 63 18.73 8.68 4.43
CA THR A 63 19.65 8.56 5.57
C THR A 63 20.82 9.53 5.41
N ASP A 64 21.49 9.51 4.26
CA ASP A 64 22.59 10.45 3.96
C ASP A 64 22.10 11.92 3.96
N THR A 65 20.97 12.17 3.29
CA THR A 65 20.40 13.52 3.19
C THR A 65 19.99 14.08 4.56
N TYR A 66 19.40 13.25 5.43
CA TYR A 66 18.99 13.67 6.77
C TYR A 66 20.20 14.07 7.62
N LEU A 67 21.27 13.26 7.59
CA LEU A 67 22.51 13.53 8.32
C LEU A 67 23.17 14.84 7.86
N SER A 68 23.09 15.14 6.56
CA SER A 68 23.75 16.29 5.93
C SER A 68 22.95 17.59 6.00
N GLN A 69 21.65 17.57 5.65
CA GLN A 69 20.83 18.79 5.49
C GLN A 69 19.94 19.10 6.70
N ARG A 70 19.60 18.09 7.52
CA ARG A 70 18.75 18.20 8.73
C ARG A 70 17.47 19.02 8.55
N LEU A 71 16.83 18.92 7.38
CA LEU A 71 15.54 19.59 7.11
C LEU A 71 14.40 18.79 7.75
N LEU A 72 13.36 19.47 8.24
CA LEU A 72 12.19 18.82 8.82
C LEU A 72 11.52 17.82 7.85
N VAL A 73 11.45 18.16 6.56
CA VAL A 73 10.88 17.25 5.55
C VAL A 73 11.73 15.98 5.36
N THR A 74 13.06 16.10 5.44
CA THR A 74 13.98 14.96 5.31
C THR A 74 13.91 14.06 6.53
N GLU A 75 13.75 14.64 7.72
CA GLU A 75 13.55 13.90 8.97
C GLU A 75 12.25 13.08 8.94
N GLN A 76 11.14 13.68 8.54
CA GLN A 76 9.85 12.99 8.40
C GLN A 76 9.92 11.82 7.41
N ILE A 77 10.59 12.01 6.27
CA ILE A 77 10.75 10.96 5.26
C ILE A 77 11.68 9.86 5.81
N TYR A 78 12.79 10.23 6.44
CA TYR A 78 13.73 9.29 7.04
C TYR A 78 13.06 8.40 8.09
N HIS A 79 12.33 8.97 9.04
CA HIS A 79 11.61 8.18 10.04
C HIS A 79 10.54 7.29 9.40
N GLY A 80 9.83 7.77 8.37
CA GLY A 80 8.84 6.96 7.66
C GLY A 80 9.45 5.77 6.91
N LEU A 81 10.60 5.93 6.25
CA LEU A 81 11.29 4.84 5.53
C LEU A 81 12.00 3.85 6.46
N ASN A 82 12.27 4.27 7.71
CA ASN A 82 12.82 3.41 8.76
C ASN A 82 11.75 2.79 9.67
N ASP A 83 10.48 3.11 9.46
CA ASP A 83 9.36 2.54 10.21
C ASP A 83 8.79 1.31 9.48
N MET A 84 8.92 0.14 10.10
CA MET A 84 8.45 -1.12 9.52
C MET A 84 6.94 -1.17 9.32
N PHE A 85 6.15 -0.49 10.16
CA PHE A 85 4.70 -0.42 9.97
C PHE A 85 4.32 0.49 8.79
N MET A 86 5.12 1.51 8.50
CA MET A 86 4.94 2.31 7.29
C MET A 86 5.17 1.42 6.06
N GLN A 87 6.25 0.63 6.03
CA GLN A 87 6.51 -0.30 4.94
C GLN A 87 5.38 -1.33 4.79
N LEU A 88 4.94 -1.92 5.91
CA LEU A 88 3.83 -2.86 5.96
C LEU A 88 2.54 -2.26 5.39
N GLY A 89 2.26 -0.98 5.68
CA GLY A 89 1.14 -0.25 5.10
C GLY A 89 1.25 -0.08 3.58
N TYR A 90 2.45 0.16 3.04
CA TYR A 90 2.64 0.19 1.58
C TYR A 90 2.48 -1.20 0.95
N LEU A 91 2.97 -2.27 1.59
CA LEU A 91 2.77 -3.64 1.12
C LEU A 91 1.27 -3.99 1.10
N PHE A 92 0.52 -3.61 2.13
CA PHE A 92 -0.93 -3.76 2.16
C PHE A 92 -1.60 -2.97 1.02
N LEU A 93 -1.22 -1.70 0.81
CA LEU A 93 -1.77 -0.89 -0.28
C LEU A 93 -1.45 -1.46 -1.66
N SER A 94 -0.24 -1.98 -1.87
CA SER A 94 0.16 -2.63 -3.13
C SER A 94 -0.70 -3.87 -3.42
N TRP A 95 -1.11 -4.60 -2.38
CA TRP A 95 -2.05 -5.71 -2.53
C TRP A 95 -3.51 -5.27 -2.70
N ALA A 96 -3.98 -4.29 -1.92
CA ALA A 96 -5.39 -3.89 -1.87
C ALA A 96 -5.81 -3.02 -3.07
N LEU A 97 -4.96 -2.09 -3.53
CA LEU A 97 -5.29 -1.18 -4.64
C LEU A 97 -5.64 -1.92 -5.94
N PRO A 98 -4.94 -3.00 -6.35
CA PRO A 98 -5.32 -3.84 -7.49
C PRO A 98 -6.77 -4.33 -7.50
N LEU A 99 -7.37 -4.60 -6.34
CA LEU A 99 -8.78 -5.02 -6.25
C LEU A 99 -9.69 -3.96 -6.90
N PHE A 100 -9.45 -2.70 -6.56
CA PHE A 100 -10.21 -1.57 -7.06
C PHE A 100 -9.77 -1.09 -8.43
N THR A 101 -8.48 -1.13 -8.76
CA THR A 101 -8.00 -0.66 -10.06
C THR A 101 -8.45 -1.57 -11.20
N ARG A 102 -8.50 -2.90 -10.99
CA ARG A 102 -9.09 -3.84 -11.96
C ARG A 102 -10.56 -3.55 -12.22
N PHE A 103 -11.34 -3.39 -11.14
CA PHE A 103 -12.75 -3.02 -11.22
C PHE A 103 -12.94 -1.68 -11.96
N ASN A 104 -12.21 -0.64 -11.55
CA ASN A 104 -12.31 0.68 -12.17
C ASN A 104 -11.88 0.67 -13.63
N SER A 105 -10.82 -0.07 -13.98
CA SER A 105 -10.35 -0.18 -15.37
C SER A 105 -11.41 -0.84 -16.26
N TYR A 106 -12.16 -1.80 -15.73
CA TYR A 106 -13.25 -2.46 -16.46
C TYR A 106 -14.38 -1.47 -16.84
N PHE A 107 -14.81 -0.66 -15.86
CA PHE A 107 -15.88 0.33 -16.07
C PHE A 107 -15.42 1.61 -16.80
N GLN A 108 -14.12 1.78 -17.03
CA GLN A 108 -13.56 2.85 -17.87
C GLN A 108 -13.36 2.42 -19.33
N THR A 109 -13.75 1.20 -19.70
CA THR A 109 -13.71 0.76 -21.10
C THR A 109 -14.72 1.55 -21.94
N LYS A 110 -14.51 1.55 -23.27
CA LYS A 110 -15.45 2.18 -24.22
C LYS A 110 -16.68 1.31 -24.51
N HIS A 111 -16.75 0.10 -23.94
CA HIS A 111 -17.83 -0.85 -24.17
C HIS A 111 -19.01 -0.57 -23.22
N VAL A 112 -20.22 -0.95 -23.64
CA VAL A 112 -21.40 -0.88 -22.78
C VAL A 112 -21.34 -2.03 -21.78
N VAL A 113 -20.87 -1.75 -20.57
CA VAL A 113 -20.65 -2.75 -19.50
C VAL A 113 -21.66 -2.63 -18.34
N ILE A 114 -22.70 -1.81 -18.49
CA ILE A 114 -23.68 -1.54 -17.40
C ILE A 114 -24.43 -2.80 -16.95
N ASN A 115 -24.69 -3.73 -17.87
CA ASN A 115 -25.39 -4.98 -17.59
C ASN A 115 -24.59 -5.90 -16.64
N GLU A 116 -23.27 -5.69 -16.55
CA GLU A 116 -22.37 -6.46 -15.69
C GLU A 116 -22.07 -5.75 -14.37
N LEU A 117 -22.56 -4.52 -14.18
CA LEU A 117 -22.25 -3.70 -13.00
C LEU A 117 -22.56 -4.42 -11.70
N HIS A 118 -23.77 -4.97 -11.60
CA HIS A 118 -24.21 -5.67 -10.40
C HIS A 118 -23.32 -6.88 -10.11
N GLU A 119 -23.07 -7.73 -11.12
CA GLU A 119 -22.22 -8.92 -10.97
C GLU A 119 -20.80 -8.54 -10.51
N LYS A 120 -20.16 -7.56 -11.15
CA LYS A 120 -18.80 -7.15 -10.81
C LYS A 120 -18.71 -6.49 -9.42
N ILE A 121 -19.69 -5.67 -9.03
CA ILE A 121 -19.73 -5.06 -7.69
C ILE A 121 -19.90 -6.13 -6.62
N THR A 122 -20.86 -7.05 -6.81
CA THR A 122 -21.09 -8.16 -5.89
C THR A 122 -19.83 -9.00 -5.75
N GLY A 123 -19.17 -9.34 -6.87
CA GLY A 123 -17.91 -10.09 -6.85
C GLY A 123 -16.80 -9.38 -6.07
N LEU A 124 -16.55 -8.10 -6.35
CA LEU A 124 -15.55 -7.30 -5.64
C LEU A 124 -15.86 -7.20 -4.14
N TYR A 125 -17.10 -6.92 -3.78
CA TYR A 125 -17.50 -6.80 -2.38
C TYR A 125 -17.37 -8.14 -1.65
N THR A 126 -17.77 -9.25 -2.27
CA THR A 126 -17.56 -10.60 -1.71
C THR A 126 -16.07 -10.91 -1.54
N GLU A 127 -15.21 -10.55 -2.50
CA GLU A 127 -13.74 -10.71 -2.39
C GLU A 127 -13.21 -9.95 -1.16
N ILE A 128 -13.63 -8.70 -0.96
CA ILE A 128 -13.26 -7.87 0.20
C ILE A 128 -13.77 -8.46 1.51
N LEU A 129 -15.04 -8.89 1.57
CA LEU A 129 -15.63 -9.49 2.77
C LEU A 129 -14.88 -10.76 3.20
N LEU A 130 -14.44 -11.58 2.25
CA LEU A 130 -13.70 -12.81 2.53
C LEU A 130 -12.30 -12.57 3.10
N CYS A 131 -11.79 -11.33 3.07
CA CYS A 131 -10.51 -10.98 3.69
C CYS A 131 -10.58 -10.91 5.22
N PHE A 132 -11.75 -10.60 5.79
CA PHE A 132 -11.91 -10.34 7.23
C PHE A 132 -13.15 -10.99 7.86
N LEU A 133 -14.04 -11.61 7.09
CA LEU A 133 -15.17 -12.40 7.60
C LEU A 133 -15.00 -13.89 7.32
N LYS A 134 -15.60 -14.70 8.19
CA LYS A 134 -15.67 -16.16 8.03
C LYS A 134 -16.31 -16.52 6.69
N ARG A 135 -15.61 -17.34 5.89
CA ARG A 135 -16.10 -17.84 4.59
C ARG A 135 -17.48 -18.50 4.69
N SER A 136 -17.73 -19.25 5.76
CA SER A 136 -19.02 -19.90 6.00
C SER A 136 -20.17 -18.90 6.12
N TYR A 137 -19.93 -17.73 6.71
CA TYR A 137 -20.92 -16.67 6.85
C TYR A 137 -21.19 -15.99 5.51
N VAL A 138 -20.13 -15.56 4.80
CA VAL A 138 -20.24 -14.82 3.54
C VAL A 138 -20.92 -15.65 2.44
N LEU A 139 -20.61 -16.94 2.32
CA LEU A 139 -21.13 -17.79 1.24
C LEU A 139 -22.52 -18.38 1.53
N LYS A 140 -22.94 -18.49 2.80
CA LYS A 140 -24.25 -19.05 3.17
C LYS A 140 -25.33 -17.99 3.40
N THR A 141 -24.92 -16.74 3.63
CA THR A 141 -25.84 -15.63 3.88
C THR A 141 -26.21 -14.95 2.57
N LYS A 142 -27.49 -14.59 2.39
CA LYS A 142 -27.88 -13.77 1.24
C LYS A 142 -27.10 -12.45 1.26
N PHE A 143 -26.59 -12.03 0.11
CA PHE A 143 -25.72 -10.86 -0.02
C PHE A 143 -26.24 -9.62 0.72
N ASN A 144 -27.52 -9.29 0.58
CA ASN A 144 -28.16 -8.12 1.19
C ASN A 144 -28.30 -8.19 2.72
N LEU A 145 -28.05 -9.36 3.32
CA LEU A 145 -28.16 -9.61 4.77
C LEU A 145 -26.79 -9.74 5.43
N ILE A 146 -25.70 -9.67 4.66
CA ILE A 146 -24.35 -9.72 5.22
C ILE A 146 -24.09 -8.42 5.98
N ASN A 147 -23.79 -8.57 7.28
CA ASN A 147 -23.38 -7.47 8.13
C ASN A 147 -21.83 -7.41 8.18
N PRO A 148 -21.19 -6.43 7.53
CA PRO A 148 -19.72 -6.31 7.50
C PRO A 148 -19.11 -5.96 8.86
N ILE A 149 -19.89 -5.42 9.79
CA ILE A 149 -19.41 -5.02 11.13
C ILE A 149 -19.77 -6.04 12.21
N SER A 150 -20.17 -7.27 11.82
CA SER A 150 -20.50 -8.33 12.77
C SER A 150 -19.22 -8.89 13.43
N GLU A 151 -19.02 -8.57 14.71
CA GLU A 151 -17.90 -9.10 15.52
C GLU A 151 -17.93 -10.63 15.60
N GLU A 152 -19.12 -11.25 15.63
CA GLU A 152 -19.28 -12.71 15.70
C GLU A 152 -18.66 -13.44 14.49
N HIS A 153 -18.74 -12.80 13.31
CA HIS A 153 -18.32 -13.39 12.05
C HIS A 153 -16.98 -12.87 11.54
N GLN A 154 -16.35 -11.94 12.26
CA GLN A 154 -14.99 -11.49 11.97
C GLN A 154 -13.98 -12.62 12.19
N LEU A 155 -12.95 -12.62 11.35
CA LEU A 155 -11.76 -13.45 11.50
C LEU A 155 -10.86 -12.88 12.59
N ILE A 156 -10.09 -13.75 13.23
CA ILE A 156 -8.99 -13.31 14.09
C ILE A 156 -7.84 -12.76 13.23
N ASP A 157 -7.03 -11.85 13.79
CA ASP A 157 -5.94 -11.16 13.08
C ASP A 157 -5.01 -12.11 12.30
N SER A 158 -4.72 -13.30 12.84
CA SER A 158 -3.86 -14.31 12.20
C SER A 158 -4.51 -15.04 11.02
N GLU A 159 -5.83 -15.01 10.92
CA GLU A 159 -6.60 -15.64 9.83
C GLU A 159 -6.95 -14.66 8.72
N MET A 160 -6.78 -13.34 8.95
CA MET A 160 -7.03 -12.33 7.94
C MET A 160 -6.03 -12.45 6.78
N TYR A 161 -6.52 -12.37 5.55
CA TYR A 161 -5.67 -12.37 4.37
C TYR A 161 -5.51 -10.96 3.79
N LEU A 162 -4.32 -10.39 3.95
CA LEU A 162 -3.95 -9.03 3.57
C LEU A 162 -2.85 -9.00 2.47
N GLY A 163 -2.67 -10.13 1.79
CA GLY A 163 -1.66 -10.33 0.74
C GLY A 163 -0.39 -11.04 1.23
N VAL A 164 0.24 -11.76 0.29
CA VAL A 164 1.44 -12.58 0.55
C VAL A 164 2.60 -11.76 1.11
N GLN A 165 2.81 -10.54 0.59
CA GLN A 165 3.90 -9.68 1.07
C GLN A 165 3.69 -9.25 2.52
N VAL A 166 2.46 -8.93 2.93
CA VAL A 166 2.13 -8.61 4.33
C VAL A 166 2.36 -9.84 5.21
N ALA A 167 1.84 -11.01 4.81
CA ALA A 167 2.02 -12.26 5.53
C ALA A 167 3.50 -12.62 5.74
N ASN A 168 4.38 -12.34 4.77
CA ASN A 168 5.81 -12.60 4.90
C ASN A 168 6.53 -11.61 5.84
N HIS A 169 6.01 -10.40 6.04
CA HIS A 169 6.67 -9.35 6.80
C HIS A 169 6.08 -9.16 8.21
N ILE A 170 4.83 -9.54 8.45
CA ILE A 170 4.10 -9.30 9.71
C ILE A 170 4.71 -10.00 10.94
N ASP A 171 5.45 -11.09 10.70
CA ASP A 171 6.13 -11.87 11.74
C ASP A 171 7.59 -11.46 11.94
N HIS A 172 8.03 -10.40 11.27
CA HIS A 172 9.37 -9.86 11.47
C HIS A 172 9.56 -9.40 12.93
N LEU A 173 10.74 -9.70 13.49
CA LEU A 173 11.08 -9.49 14.90
C LEU A 173 10.76 -8.07 15.42
N GLN A 174 11.01 -7.03 14.63
CA GLN A 174 10.75 -5.65 15.07
C GLN A 174 9.25 -5.31 15.12
N ILE A 175 8.41 -5.92 14.28
CA ILE A 175 6.96 -5.75 14.32
C ILE A 175 6.38 -6.50 15.52
N CYS A 176 6.83 -7.74 15.75
CA CYS A 176 6.40 -8.55 16.89
C CYS A 176 6.83 -7.97 18.26
N ARG A 177 7.85 -7.11 18.31
CA ARG A 177 8.24 -6.40 19.54
C ARG A 177 7.25 -5.30 19.93
N ASP A 178 6.54 -4.72 18.96
CA ASP A 178 5.56 -3.66 19.18
C ASP A 178 4.14 -4.20 19.03
N ASN A 179 3.69 -4.91 20.07
CA ASN A 179 2.36 -5.52 20.10
C ASN A 179 1.21 -4.51 19.98
N ILE A 180 1.42 -3.26 20.43
CA ILE A 180 0.41 -2.21 20.37
C ILE A 180 0.20 -1.81 18.91
N ARG A 181 1.28 -1.44 18.20
CA ARG A 181 1.18 -1.05 16.78
C ARG A 181 0.80 -2.23 15.88
N LYS A 182 1.20 -3.46 16.23
CA LYS A 182 0.75 -4.68 15.55
C LYS A 182 -0.77 -4.85 15.66
N LYS A 183 -1.34 -4.67 16.85
CA LYS A 183 -2.79 -4.69 17.04
C LYS A 183 -3.48 -3.54 16.30
N ASP A 184 -2.95 -2.32 16.39
CA ASP A 184 -3.48 -1.16 15.66
C ASP A 184 -3.50 -1.36 14.14
N PHE A 185 -2.55 -2.11 13.58
CA PHE A 185 -2.51 -2.41 12.15
C PHE A 185 -3.75 -3.20 11.68
N TYR A 186 -4.28 -4.09 12.51
CA TYR A 186 -5.48 -4.88 12.19
C TYR A 186 -6.80 -4.16 12.51
N GLN A 187 -6.76 -3.15 13.38
CA GLN A 187 -7.95 -2.44 13.87
C GLN A 187 -8.26 -1.13 13.14
N ARG A 188 -7.40 -0.69 12.22
CA ARG A 188 -7.57 0.56 11.44
C ARG A 188 -8.23 0.32 10.09
#